data_AF-A0A522EYU7-F1
#
_entry.id   AF-A0A522EYU7-F1
#
_cell.length_a   1.000
_cell.length_b   1.000
_cell.length_c   1.000
_cell.angle_alpha   90.00
_cell.angle_beta   90.00
_cell.angle_gamma   90.00
#
_symmetry.space_group_name_H-M   'P 1'
#
loop_
_entity.id
_entity.type
_entity.pdbx_description
1 polymer ?
#
loop_
_entity_poly.entity_id
_entity_poly.type
_entity_poly.pdbx_seq_one_letter_code
_entity_poly.pdbx_strand_id
1 'polypeptide(L)'
;MVSIFQFAICALLPIAIGTVTVSAQNQSKPVAAVLGIDSKGVIPNSESAGYMVRLELEKANAYNVMDKYDVAEAVKKNNIDVVTCFGKSCVVAAGKILGADKMVTGSVERFGEKIVISLKVIDVKTELVEKQDATEYLNLQPELQKMIAISVQKLMGIATDPNMVNLLINYDAPVASPKTQLRLNGPRMGAVMVFGDVAKVLQEPSADKGGFDMYPVMFDFGWQQEWQYLSAGNFQALVEFIPMISGLESGKFIPSVTFMNGFRMGKGGWEFAFGPSFRIVKKAKGFYDAGDVLGDGQNAWHMENEWNVVDSSIGIPKPVPNPNSSITRLDSRGTSSLSARLIFGIGKTFKSGYLNIPVNLFVIPDKNGSTYGFSFGFNIYKKPRVQ
;
A
#
# COMPACT_ATOMS: atom_id res chain seq x y z
N MET A 1 -13.77 -74.99 -21.47
CA MET A 1 -12.83 -74.52 -22.51
C MET A 1 -12.09 -73.34 -21.91
N VAL A 2 -10.95 -73.55 -21.24
CA VAL A 2 -9.58 -73.55 -21.81
C VAL A 2 -9.32 -72.19 -22.49
N SER A 3 -8.73 -71.22 -21.76
CA SER A 3 -7.29 -70.88 -21.72
C SER A 3 -6.92 -69.97 -22.93
N ILE A 4 -6.29 -68.79 -22.80
CA ILE A 4 -4.87 -68.52 -22.52
C ILE A 4 -4.65 -66.99 -22.62
N PHE A 5 -3.87 -66.41 -21.67
CA PHE A 5 -2.87 -65.30 -21.74
C PHE A 5 -3.08 -64.09 -22.69
N GLN A 6 -2.63 -62.84 -22.49
CA GLN A 6 -1.52 -62.15 -21.81
C GLN A 6 -1.77 -60.65 -22.15
N PHE A 7 -1.66 -59.60 -21.32
CA PHE A 7 -0.47 -58.94 -20.76
C PHE A 7 -1.02 -57.64 -20.13
N ALA A 8 -0.87 -57.44 -18.82
CA ALA A 8 -0.97 -56.11 -18.21
C ALA A 8 0.09 -56.04 -17.12
N ILE A 9 1.18 -55.36 -17.45
CA ILE A 9 2.38 -55.22 -16.65
C ILE A 9 2.07 -54.35 -15.43
N CYS A 10 2.21 -54.96 -14.25
CA CYS A 10 2.27 -54.30 -12.95
C CYS A 10 3.39 -53.26 -12.91
N ALA A 11 3.04 -51.98 -12.81
CA ALA A 11 3.92 -50.95 -12.28
C ALA A 11 3.71 -50.86 -10.75
N LEU A 12 4.42 -51.72 -10.01
CA LEU A 12 4.57 -51.64 -8.56
C LEU A 12 5.71 -50.67 -8.25
N LEU A 13 5.36 -49.46 -7.81
CA LEU A 13 6.31 -48.48 -7.27
C LEU A 13 6.66 -48.90 -5.82
N PRO A 14 7.93 -49.13 -5.46
CA PRO A 14 8.30 -49.38 -4.08
C PRO A 14 8.28 -48.05 -3.31
N ILE A 15 7.35 -47.91 -2.38
CA ILE A 15 7.33 -46.84 -1.38
C ILE A 15 8.50 -47.11 -0.41
N ALA A 16 9.62 -46.44 -0.64
CA ALA A 16 10.73 -46.41 0.30
C ALA A 16 10.31 -45.63 1.55
N ILE A 17 9.94 -46.36 2.61
CA ILE A 17 9.73 -45.80 3.95
C ILE A 17 11.11 -45.48 4.53
N GLY A 18 11.58 -44.26 4.28
CA GLY A 18 12.74 -43.71 4.96
C GLY A 18 12.38 -43.42 6.42
N THR A 19 12.81 -44.29 7.33
CA THR A 19 12.80 -44.01 8.77
C THR A 19 13.77 -42.88 9.06
N VAL A 20 13.25 -41.67 9.23
CA VAL A 20 14.03 -40.54 9.76
C VAL A 20 14.20 -40.79 11.27
N THR A 21 15.35 -41.33 11.65
CA THR A 21 15.80 -41.33 13.04
C THR A 21 16.13 -39.90 13.43
N VAL A 22 15.18 -39.19 14.05
CA VAL A 22 15.45 -37.92 14.74
C VAL A 22 16.16 -38.25 16.04
N SER A 23 17.49 -38.24 16.01
CA SER A 23 18.31 -38.19 17.22
C SER A 23 18.18 -36.79 17.83
N ALA A 24 17.20 -36.60 18.70
CA ALA A 24 17.15 -35.44 19.59
C ALA A 24 18.25 -35.61 20.66
N GLN A 25 19.48 -35.23 20.34
CA GLN A 25 20.51 -35.03 21.35
C GLN A 25 20.15 -33.75 22.12
N ASN A 26 19.67 -33.91 23.35
CA ASN A 26 19.57 -32.85 24.34
C ASN A 26 21.00 -32.42 24.72
N GLN A 27 21.65 -31.66 23.85
CA GLN A 27 22.95 -31.07 24.12
C GLN A 27 22.73 -29.86 25.03
N SER A 28 23.28 -29.89 26.23
CA SER A 28 23.22 -28.76 27.16
C SER A 28 23.73 -27.51 26.46
N LYS A 29 22.94 -26.43 26.46
CA LYS A 29 23.31 -25.18 25.80
C LYS A 29 24.60 -24.63 26.42
N PRO A 30 25.57 -24.17 25.60
CA PRO A 30 26.79 -23.59 26.14
C PRO A 30 26.48 -22.36 26.98
N VAL A 31 27.26 -22.16 28.04
CA VAL A 31 27.09 -21.01 28.93
C VAL A 31 27.69 -19.77 28.26
N ALA A 32 26.91 -18.70 28.14
CA ALA A 32 27.36 -17.46 27.53
C ALA A 32 27.28 -16.29 28.52
N ALA A 33 28.31 -15.43 28.52
CA ALA A 33 28.30 -14.18 29.28
C ALA A 33 28.40 -12.97 28.36
N VAL A 34 27.66 -11.90 28.71
CA VAL A 34 27.75 -10.59 28.07
C VAL A 34 28.58 -9.70 28.98
N LEU A 35 29.81 -9.37 28.58
CA LEU A 35 30.72 -8.61 29.43
C LEU A 35 30.33 -7.12 29.42
N GLY A 36 30.22 -6.52 28.24
CA GLY A 36 29.82 -5.13 28.05
C GLY A 36 29.65 -4.80 26.57
N ILE A 37 28.82 -3.81 26.27
CA ILE A 37 28.60 -3.30 24.91
C ILE A 37 29.05 -1.84 24.89
N ASP A 38 30.03 -1.52 24.06
CA ASP A 38 30.49 -0.14 23.91
C ASP A 38 29.36 0.70 23.31
N SER A 39 29.11 1.89 23.84
CA SER A 39 28.03 2.77 23.40
C SER A 39 28.57 4.17 23.16
N LYS A 40 28.49 4.64 21.92
CA LYS A 40 28.98 5.97 21.52
C LYS A 40 27.93 6.73 20.70
N GLY A 41 27.57 7.92 21.16
CA GLY A 41 26.70 8.84 20.43
C GLY A 41 25.21 8.45 20.38
N VAL A 42 24.78 7.52 21.24
CA VAL A 42 23.36 7.12 21.44
C VAL A 42 22.93 7.39 22.88
N ILE A 43 21.63 7.60 23.12
CA ILE A 43 21.07 7.91 24.46
C ILE A 43 21.35 6.81 25.48
N PRO A 44 21.12 5.50 25.21
CA PRO A 44 21.40 4.45 26.18
C PRO A 44 22.91 4.28 26.40
N ASN A 45 23.33 4.30 27.66
CA ASN A 45 24.71 4.04 28.04
C ASN A 45 25.11 2.56 27.83
N SER A 46 26.40 2.25 27.96
CA SER A 46 26.95 0.90 27.77
C SER A 46 26.30 -0.17 28.64
N GLU A 47 25.90 0.18 29.87
CA GLU A 47 25.18 -0.73 30.78
C GLU A 47 23.78 -1.08 30.23
N SER A 48 23.03 -0.06 29.78
CA SER A 48 21.71 -0.25 29.19
C SER A 48 21.78 -1.07 27.90
N ALA A 49 22.77 -0.79 27.04
CA ALA A 49 23.02 -1.55 25.82
C ALA A 49 23.38 -3.02 26.12
N GLY A 50 24.22 -3.26 27.13
CA GLY A 50 24.56 -4.61 27.61
C GLY A 50 23.33 -5.37 28.12
N TYR A 51 22.46 -4.70 28.90
CA TYR A 51 21.20 -5.29 29.35
C TYR A 51 20.28 -5.68 28.19
N MET A 52 20.12 -4.81 27.19
CA MET A 52 19.30 -5.10 26.00
C MET A 52 19.86 -6.31 25.22
N VAL A 53 21.18 -6.37 24.99
CA VAL A 53 21.80 -7.53 24.30
C VAL A 53 21.57 -8.81 25.10
N ARG A 54 21.79 -8.78 26.41
CA ARG A 54 21.58 -9.93 27.29
C ARG A 54 20.13 -10.45 27.23
N LEU A 55 19.16 -9.53 27.34
CA LEU A 55 17.74 -9.85 27.29
C LEU A 55 17.33 -10.47 25.94
N GLU A 56 17.80 -9.92 24.82
CA GLU A 56 17.47 -10.45 23.49
C GLU A 56 18.20 -11.79 23.22
N LEU A 57 19.38 -12.01 23.81
CA LEU A 57 20.09 -13.28 23.74
C LEU A 57 19.38 -14.39 24.54
N GLU A 58 18.82 -14.07 25.71
CA GLU A 58 17.96 -14.97 26.49
C GLU A 58 16.72 -15.37 25.69
N LYS A 59 16.05 -14.39 25.04
CA LYS A 59 14.88 -14.65 24.17
C LYS A 59 15.21 -15.50 22.95
N ALA A 60 16.40 -15.30 22.37
CA ALA A 60 16.88 -16.13 21.26
C ALA A 60 17.09 -17.60 21.68
N ASN A 61 17.20 -17.86 22.99
CA ASN A 61 17.26 -19.20 23.58
C ASN A 61 18.39 -20.06 22.98
N ALA A 62 19.47 -19.44 22.51
CA ALA A 62 20.62 -20.10 21.89
C ALA A 62 21.67 -20.55 22.93
N TYR A 63 21.78 -19.82 24.04
CA TYR A 63 22.76 -20.05 25.11
C TYR A 63 22.09 -20.07 26.48
N ASN A 64 22.78 -20.66 27.47
CA ASN A 64 22.45 -20.41 28.88
C ASN A 64 23.16 -19.12 29.31
N VAL A 65 22.44 -18.02 29.35
CA VAL A 65 23.01 -16.68 29.56
C VAL A 65 23.21 -16.42 31.05
N MET A 66 24.42 -16.01 31.45
CA MET A 66 24.73 -15.70 32.85
C MET A 66 23.99 -14.46 33.35
N ASP A 67 23.66 -14.43 34.65
CA ASP A 67 23.02 -13.26 35.24
C ASP A 67 24.01 -12.09 35.41
N LYS A 68 23.49 -10.86 35.33
CA LYS A 68 24.25 -9.61 35.40
C LYS A 68 24.92 -9.44 36.76
N TYR A 69 24.29 -9.92 37.83
CA TYR A 69 24.83 -9.80 39.18
C TYR A 69 26.02 -10.75 39.35
N ASP A 70 25.91 -11.99 38.85
CA ASP A 70 27.00 -12.97 38.85
C ASP A 70 28.21 -12.48 38.04
N VAL A 71 27.95 -11.92 36.84
CA VAL A 71 28.99 -11.33 36.00
C VAL A 71 29.62 -10.12 36.69
N ALA A 72 28.83 -9.21 37.25
CA ALA A 72 29.34 -8.02 37.92
C ALA A 72 30.17 -8.33 39.17
N GLU A 73 29.77 -9.34 39.95
CA GLU A 73 30.51 -9.78 41.13
C GLU A 73 31.87 -10.40 40.76
N ALA A 74 31.86 -11.34 39.81
CA ALA A 74 33.08 -12.01 39.36
C ALA A 74 34.07 -11.04 38.71
N VAL A 75 33.58 -10.06 37.96
CA VAL A 75 34.40 -9.02 37.34
C VAL A 75 35.01 -8.09 38.39
N LYS A 76 34.21 -7.59 39.36
CA LYS A 76 34.71 -6.72 40.43
C LYS A 76 35.77 -7.40 41.29
N LYS A 77 35.56 -8.68 41.63
CA LYS A 77 36.50 -9.46 42.44
C LYS A 77 37.87 -9.63 41.78
N ASN A 78 37.93 -9.57 40.45
CA ASN A 78 39.15 -9.80 39.67
C ASN A 78 39.70 -8.52 39.02
N ASN A 79 39.26 -7.33 39.46
CA ASN A 79 39.70 -6.02 38.95
C ASN A 79 39.59 -5.86 37.41
N ILE A 80 38.59 -6.49 36.79
CA ILE A 80 38.32 -6.27 35.36
C ILE A 80 37.44 -5.02 35.25
N ASP A 81 37.87 -4.05 34.44
CA ASP A 81 37.03 -2.90 34.15
C ASP A 81 36.15 -3.19 32.92
N VAL A 82 34.86 -3.42 33.17
CA VAL A 82 33.85 -3.71 32.15
C VAL A 82 33.72 -2.57 31.13
N VAL A 83 34.07 -1.34 31.51
CA VAL A 83 33.93 -0.15 30.67
C VAL A 83 35.04 -0.06 29.63
N THR A 84 36.19 -0.72 29.82
CA THR A 84 37.34 -0.65 28.92
C THR A 84 37.68 -2.01 28.28
N CYS A 85 37.03 -3.10 28.71
CA CYS A 85 37.30 -4.47 28.31
C CYS A 85 36.54 -4.91 27.04
N PHE A 86 36.82 -4.28 25.89
CA PHE A 86 36.21 -4.68 24.60
C PHE A 86 37.17 -5.47 23.69
N GLY A 87 38.47 -5.44 23.99
CA GLY A 87 39.48 -6.17 23.22
C GLY A 87 39.38 -7.68 23.43
N LYS A 88 39.65 -8.45 22.36
CA LYS A 88 39.58 -9.92 22.36
C LYS A 88 40.31 -10.56 23.55
N SER A 89 41.53 -10.13 23.83
CA SER A 89 42.34 -10.66 24.94
C SER A 89 41.68 -10.45 26.31
N CYS A 90 41.11 -9.27 26.54
CA CYS A 90 40.42 -8.94 27.77
C CYS A 90 39.12 -9.74 27.93
N VAL A 91 38.32 -9.84 26.86
CA VAL A 91 37.06 -10.58 26.85
C VAL A 91 37.28 -12.08 27.10
N VAL A 92 38.33 -12.67 26.51
CA VAL A 92 38.70 -14.07 26.74
C VAL A 92 39.17 -14.29 28.19
N ALA A 93 39.98 -13.38 28.74
CA ALA A 93 40.43 -13.46 30.13
C ALA A 93 39.24 -13.41 31.11
N ALA A 94 38.28 -12.51 30.87
CA ALA A 94 37.06 -12.43 31.65
C ALA A 94 36.21 -13.69 31.52
N GLY A 95 36.08 -14.27 30.32
CA GLY A 95 35.36 -15.52 30.10
C GLY A 95 35.95 -16.70 30.87
N LYS A 96 37.29 -16.81 30.95
CA LYS A 96 37.98 -17.84 31.75
C LYS A 96 37.67 -17.70 33.25
N ILE A 97 37.59 -16.47 33.76
CA ILE A 97 37.25 -16.18 35.16
C ILE A 97 35.77 -16.50 35.45
N LEU A 98 34.89 -16.17 34.52
CA LEU A 98 33.45 -16.40 34.63
C LEU A 98 33.05 -17.87 34.44
N GLY A 99 33.96 -18.71 33.94
CA GLY A 99 33.65 -20.09 33.57
C GLY A 99 32.67 -20.20 32.39
N ALA A 100 32.58 -19.16 31.55
CA ALA A 100 31.70 -19.14 30.39
C ALA A 100 32.35 -19.89 29.21
N ASP A 101 31.57 -20.67 28.46
CA ASP A 101 32.04 -21.30 27.21
C ASP A 101 32.15 -20.26 26.09
N LYS A 102 31.23 -19.30 26.07
CA LYS A 102 31.11 -18.27 25.04
C LYS A 102 31.06 -16.88 25.67
N MET A 103 31.71 -15.92 25.02
CA MET A 103 31.64 -14.50 25.39
C MET A 103 30.98 -13.71 24.28
N VAL A 104 30.02 -12.86 24.64
CA VAL A 104 29.37 -11.92 23.73
C VAL A 104 29.84 -10.51 24.05
N THR A 105 30.33 -9.81 23.03
CA THR A 105 30.80 -8.42 23.10
C THR A 105 30.40 -7.68 21.83
N GLY A 106 30.45 -6.35 21.87
CA GLY A 106 30.08 -5.54 20.72
C GLY A 106 30.10 -4.04 20.98
N SER A 107 29.63 -3.31 19.99
CA SER A 107 29.42 -1.86 20.07
C SER A 107 28.12 -1.41 19.42
N VAL A 108 27.58 -0.31 19.93
CA VAL A 108 26.44 0.45 19.41
C VAL A 108 26.92 1.88 19.21
N GLU A 109 27.17 2.24 17.97
CA GLU A 109 27.83 3.51 17.63
C GLU A 109 26.98 4.32 16.67
N ARG A 110 26.82 5.62 16.94
CA ARG A 110 26.19 6.54 16.00
C ARG A 110 27.21 7.03 14.98
N PHE A 111 26.89 6.87 13.69
CA PHE A 111 27.64 7.41 12.57
C PHE A 111 26.75 8.32 11.72
N GLY A 112 26.77 9.63 12.02
CA GLY A 112 25.91 10.62 11.37
C GLY A 112 24.42 10.34 11.59
N GLU A 113 23.73 9.96 10.51
CA GLU A 113 22.29 9.60 10.48
C GLU A 113 22.02 8.10 10.63
N LYS A 114 23.05 7.30 10.91
CA LYS A 114 22.97 5.86 11.12
C LYS A 114 23.42 5.45 12.52
N ILE A 115 22.94 4.30 12.97
CA ILE A 115 23.44 3.58 14.14
C ILE A 115 24.02 2.25 13.65
N VAL A 116 25.28 1.99 13.96
CA VAL A 116 25.97 0.74 13.65
C VAL A 116 25.95 -0.12 14.90
N ILE A 117 25.40 -1.33 14.80
CA ILE A 117 25.47 -2.33 15.86
C ILE A 117 26.35 -3.48 15.39
N SER A 118 27.45 -3.68 16.09
CA SER A 118 28.41 -4.76 15.82
C SER A 118 28.45 -5.71 17.00
N LEU A 119 28.09 -6.97 16.80
CA LEU A 119 28.11 -8.01 17.84
C LEU A 119 29.00 -9.17 17.42
N LYS A 120 29.69 -9.77 18.40
CA LYS A 120 30.59 -10.91 18.19
C LYS A 120 30.41 -11.94 19.30
N VAL A 121 30.47 -13.21 18.92
CA VAL A 121 30.57 -14.35 19.84
C VAL A 121 31.98 -14.91 19.75
N ILE A 122 32.66 -14.96 20.89
CA ILE A 122 34.01 -15.50 21.04
C ILE A 122 33.92 -16.80 21.82
N ASP A 123 34.53 -17.87 21.30
CA ASP A 123 34.71 -19.11 22.03
C ASP A 123 35.91 -18.99 22.97
N VAL A 124 35.72 -19.25 24.26
CA VAL A 124 36.74 -19.03 25.29
C VAL A 124 37.86 -20.08 25.25
N LYS A 125 37.56 -21.29 24.78
CA LYS A 125 38.52 -22.42 24.73
C LYS A 125 39.50 -22.28 23.57
N THR A 126 38.96 -21.94 22.40
CA THR A 126 39.73 -21.76 21.16
C THR A 126 40.25 -20.34 21.00
N GLU A 127 39.69 -19.40 21.77
CA GLU A 127 39.94 -17.97 21.64
C GLU A 127 39.63 -17.44 20.24
N LEU A 128 38.70 -18.04 19.49
CA LEU A 128 38.33 -17.60 18.14
C LEU A 128 36.95 -16.92 18.13
N VAL A 129 36.77 -15.98 17.20
CA VAL A 129 35.45 -15.39 16.92
C VAL A 129 34.65 -16.42 16.13
N GLU A 130 33.61 -16.98 16.73
CA GLU A 130 32.76 -18.00 16.11
C GLU A 130 31.69 -17.36 15.21
N LYS A 131 31.08 -16.28 15.68
CA LYS A 131 30.04 -15.54 14.95
C LYS A 131 30.27 -14.05 15.08
N GLN A 132 30.00 -13.31 14.01
CA GLN A 132 30.02 -11.86 14.01
C GLN A 132 28.92 -11.33 13.09
N ASP A 133 28.27 -10.25 13.50
CA ASP A 133 27.34 -9.49 12.68
C ASP A 133 27.60 -8.00 12.90
N ALA A 134 27.57 -7.24 11.82
CA ALA A 134 27.64 -5.79 11.84
C ALA A 134 26.52 -5.26 10.95
N THR A 135 25.50 -4.66 11.59
CA THR A 135 24.33 -4.15 10.89
C THR A 135 24.22 -2.64 11.07
N GLU A 136 24.00 -1.94 9.96
CA GLU A 136 23.65 -0.53 9.94
C GLU A 136 22.14 -0.33 10.04
N TYR A 137 21.72 0.55 10.93
CA TYR A 137 20.34 0.95 11.15
C TYR A 137 20.17 2.45 10.93
N LEU A 138 18.93 2.86 10.69
CA LEU A 138 18.52 4.25 10.80
C LEU A 138 18.72 4.75 12.23
N ASN A 139 19.08 6.02 12.39
CA ASN A 139 19.17 6.65 13.70
C ASN A 139 17.79 6.90 14.34
N LEU A 140 17.14 5.82 14.80
CA LEU A 140 15.87 5.83 15.53
C LEU A 140 16.11 5.39 16.99
N GLN A 141 16.70 6.27 17.79
CA GLN A 141 17.11 5.94 19.17
C GLN A 141 16.01 5.36 20.08
N PRO A 142 14.72 5.77 19.98
CA PRO A 142 13.64 5.12 20.73
C PRO A 142 13.45 3.64 20.41
N GLU A 143 13.88 3.20 19.23
CA GLU A 143 13.72 1.82 18.72
C GLU A 143 14.99 0.98 18.89
N LEU A 144 15.98 1.46 19.66
CA LEU A 144 17.29 0.80 19.79
C LEU A 144 17.19 -0.66 20.26
N GLN A 145 16.27 -0.97 21.18
CA GLN A 145 16.05 -2.34 21.63
C GLN A 145 15.65 -3.27 20.47
N LYS A 146 14.83 -2.79 19.52
CA LYS A 146 14.44 -3.59 18.35
C LYS A 146 15.60 -3.78 17.38
N MET A 147 16.45 -2.77 17.21
CA MET A 147 17.67 -2.90 16.41
C MET A 147 18.63 -3.93 17.03
N ILE A 148 18.79 -3.91 18.35
CA ILE A 148 19.58 -4.91 19.08
C ILE A 148 18.97 -6.30 18.91
N ALA A 149 17.64 -6.44 19.04
CA ALA A 149 16.95 -7.72 18.84
C ALA A 149 17.23 -8.31 17.45
N ILE A 150 17.12 -7.50 16.39
CA ILE A 150 17.43 -7.94 15.02
C ILE A 150 18.91 -8.33 14.89
N SER A 151 19.82 -7.56 15.48
CA SER A 151 21.27 -7.84 15.45
C SER A 151 21.58 -9.17 16.15
N VAL A 152 20.96 -9.44 17.29
CA VAL A 152 21.10 -10.71 18.02
C VAL A 152 20.52 -11.88 17.22
N GLN A 153 19.33 -11.72 16.63
CA GLN A 153 18.72 -12.75 15.79
C GLN A 153 19.59 -13.10 14.59
N LYS A 154 20.13 -12.10 13.88
CA LYS A 154 21.10 -12.29 12.79
C LYS A 154 22.36 -13.00 13.26
N LEU A 155 22.95 -12.55 14.37
CA LEU A 155 24.12 -13.18 14.98
C LEU A 155 23.87 -14.66 15.34
N MET A 156 22.63 -15.00 15.73
CA MET A 156 22.25 -16.37 16.07
C MET A 156 21.79 -17.21 14.86
N GLY A 157 21.61 -16.61 13.69
CA GLY A 157 21.07 -17.29 12.50
C GLY A 157 19.57 -17.58 12.58
N ILE A 158 18.83 -16.81 13.38
CA ILE A 158 17.37 -16.92 13.52
C ILE A 158 16.70 -16.06 12.45
N ALA A 159 15.67 -16.60 11.79
CA ALA A 159 14.89 -15.85 10.81
C ALA A 159 14.26 -14.60 11.45
N THR A 160 14.50 -13.45 10.84
CA THR A 160 14.00 -12.14 11.28
C THR A 160 12.77 -11.73 10.48
N ASP A 161 11.86 -10.96 11.08
CA ASP A 161 10.68 -10.42 10.37
C ASP A 161 11.15 -9.45 9.26
N PRO A 162 10.94 -9.78 7.96
CA PRO A 162 11.38 -8.94 6.85
C PRO A 162 10.82 -7.52 6.91
N ASN A 163 9.62 -7.33 7.47
CA ASN A 163 9.00 -6.01 7.58
C ASN A 163 9.70 -5.15 8.62
N MET A 164 10.05 -5.70 9.78
CA MET A 164 10.78 -4.96 10.82
C MET A 164 12.21 -4.63 10.39
N VAL A 165 12.88 -5.57 9.72
CA VAL A 165 14.21 -5.36 9.12
C VAL A 165 14.16 -4.22 8.12
N ASN A 166 13.16 -4.20 7.23
CA ASN A 166 12.99 -3.13 6.24
C ASN A 166 12.64 -1.77 6.88
N LEU A 167 11.99 -1.73 8.04
CA LEU A 167 11.68 -0.47 8.73
C LEU A 167 12.89 0.16 9.44
N LEU A 168 13.85 -0.67 9.87
CA LEU A 168 14.96 -0.24 10.72
C LEU A 168 16.29 -0.16 9.96
N ILE A 169 16.48 -0.94 8.89
CA ILE A 169 17.70 -0.96 8.05
C ILE A 169 17.48 -0.12 6.79
N ASN A 170 16.36 -0.31 6.12
CA ASN A 170 16.02 0.45 4.93
C ASN A 170 15.29 1.73 5.35
N TYR A 171 15.54 2.82 4.64
CA TYR A 171 14.87 4.09 4.92
C TYR A 171 13.36 4.00 4.77
N ASP A 172 12.77 2.88 4.31
CA ASP A 172 11.53 2.81 3.54
C ASP A 172 10.22 2.50 4.26
N ALA A 173 10.02 2.88 5.54
CA ALA A 173 8.63 3.22 5.92
C ALA A 173 8.48 4.23 7.07
N PRO A 174 7.41 5.03 7.04
CA PRO A 174 7.17 6.08 8.00
C PRO A 174 6.50 5.52 9.26
N VAL A 175 6.96 5.99 10.42
CA VAL A 175 6.27 5.79 11.70
C VAL A 175 5.00 6.65 11.71
N ALA A 176 3.83 6.03 11.64
CA ALA A 176 2.55 6.72 11.78
C ALA A 176 2.27 6.99 13.26
N SER A 177 2.45 8.23 13.71
CA SER A 177 2.04 8.71 15.04
C SER A 177 0.62 9.29 14.98
N PRO A 178 -0.20 9.20 16.05
CA PRO A 178 -1.49 9.89 16.15
C PRO A 178 -1.41 11.41 15.91
N LYS A 179 -0.22 12.02 16.06
CA LYS A 179 0.03 13.44 15.80
C LYS A 179 0.41 13.78 14.36
N THR A 180 0.74 12.80 13.53
CA THR A 180 1.08 13.02 12.12
C THR A 180 -0.12 12.70 11.23
N GLN A 181 -0.79 13.75 10.76
CA GLN A 181 -1.78 13.62 9.68
C GLN A 181 -1.10 13.03 8.45
N LEU A 182 -1.57 11.86 8.04
CA LEU A 182 -1.12 11.16 6.85
C LEU A 182 -1.65 11.93 5.63
N ARG A 183 -0.78 12.65 4.90
CA ARG A 183 -1.16 13.33 3.65
C ARG A 183 -1.04 12.36 2.48
N LEU A 184 -2.17 11.90 1.95
CA LEU A 184 -2.26 10.94 0.83
C LEU A 184 -2.51 11.56 -0.55
N ASN A 185 -2.26 12.86 -0.69
CA ASN A 185 -2.44 13.56 -1.97
C ASN A 185 -1.56 12.96 -3.07
N GLY A 186 -2.11 12.80 -4.27
CA GLY A 186 -1.36 12.20 -5.37
C GLY A 186 -2.14 12.14 -6.68
N PRO A 187 -1.46 11.76 -7.76
CA PRO A 187 -2.11 11.54 -9.05
C PRO A 187 -3.10 10.38 -8.98
N ARG A 188 -4.20 10.52 -9.71
CA ARG A 188 -5.21 9.49 -9.94
C ARG A 188 -5.36 9.25 -11.43
N MET A 189 -5.49 7.99 -11.79
CA MET A 189 -5.66 7.56 -13.18
C MET A 189 -6.54 6.32 -13.23
N GLY A 190 -7.28 6.14 -14.31
CA GLY A 190 -8.29 5.10 -14.36
C GLY A 190 -9.08 5.08 -15.64
N ALA A 191 -10.10 4.25 -15.65
CA ALA A 191 -11.03 4.15 -16.78
C ALA A 191 -12.47 4.23 -16.28
N VAL A 192 -13.31 4.88 -17.06
CA VAL A 192 -14.75 4.95 -16.84
C VAL A 192 -15.47 4.33 -18.03
N MET A 193 -16.51 3.56 -17.73
CA MET A 193 -17.38 2.92 -18.69
C MET A 193 -18.80 3.47 -18.50
N VAL A 194 -19.35 4.02 -19.56
CA VAL A 194 -20.69 4.63 -19.58
C VAL A 194 -21.66 3.67 -20.24
N PHE A 195 -22.84 3.51 -19.65
CA PHE A 195 -23.90 2.63 -20.15
C PHE A 195 -25.20 3.39 -20.45
N GLY A 196 -26.21 2.69 -20.97
CA GLY A 196 -27.53 3.26 -21.26
C GLY A 196 -27.56 4.14 -22.50
N ASP A 197 -28.53 5.04 -22.58
CA ASP A 197 -28.74 5.91 -23.74
C ASP A 197 -27.62 6.94 -23.89
N VAL A 198 -27.01 7.35 -22.77
CA VAL A 198 -25.80 8.18 -22.78
C VAL A 198 -24.69 7.51 -23.59
N ALA A 199 -24.47 6.20 -23.43
CA ALA A 199 -23.44 5.47 -24.15
C ALA A 199 -23.70 5.40 -25.67
N LYS A 200 -24.98 5.31 -26.07
CA LYS A 200 -25.38 5.33 -27.49
C LYS A 200 -25.09 6.70 -28.11
N VAL A 201 -25.41 7.78 -27.42
CA VAL A 201 -25.13 9.15 -27.89
C VAL A 201 -23.63 9.41 -27.98
N LEU A 202 -22.83 8.90 -27.03
CA LEU A 202 -21.37 9.03 -27.10
C LEU A 202 -20.79 8.33 -28.34
N GLN A 203 -21.30 7.14 -28.67
CA GLN A 203 -20.85 6.33 -29.81
C GLN A 203 -21.40 6.77 -31.16
N GLU A 204 -22.47 7.58 -31.20
CA GLU A 204 -23.04 8.06 -32.45
C GLU A 204 -21.99 8.86 -33.23
N PRO A 205 -21.59 8.41 -34.44
CA PRO A 205 -20.53 9.06 -35.23
C PRO A 205 -21.02 10.35 -35.89
N SER A 206 -22.32 10.46 -36.20
CA SER A 206 -22.85 11.63 -36.90
C SER A 206 -23.08 12.79 -35.93
N ALA A 207 -22.29 13.85 -36.09
CA ALA A 207 -22.50 15.11 -35.37
C ALA A 207 -23.89 15.71 -35.63
N ASP A 208 -24.44 15.51 -36.83
CA ASP A 208 -25.79 15.95 -37.21
C ASP A 208 -26.90 15.23 -36.42
N LYS A 209 -26.61 14.05 -35.85
CA LYS A 209 -27.53 13.34 -34.95
C LYS A 209 -27.25 13.66 -33.47
N GLY A 210 -26.34 14.60 -33.21
CA GLY A 210 -25.89 14.99 -31.88
C GLY A 210 -24.83 14.06 -31.29
N GLY A 211 -24.22 13.21 -32.11
CA GLY A 211 -23.21 12.25 -31.70
C GLY A 211 -21.85 12.87 -31.38
N PHE A 212 -21.05 12.16 -30.57
CA PHE A 212 -19.72 12.62 -30.14
C PHE A 212 -18.57 11.87 -30.82
N ASP A 213 -18.85 10.79 -31.54
CA ASP A 213 -17.84 9.89 -32.12
C ASP A 213 -16.77 9.49 -31.07
N MET A 214 -17.24 8.92 -29.96
CA MET A 214 -16.41 8.54 -28.82
C MET A 214 -16.63 7.09 -28.43
N TYR A 215 -15.59 6.46 -27.88
CA TYR A 215 -15.76 5.20 -27.17
C TYR A 215 -16.57 5.41 -25.88
N PRO A 216 -17.43 4.46 -25.49
CA PRO A 216 -18.15 4.51 -24.21
C PRO A 216 -17.24 4.22 -23.02
N VAL A 217 -15.97 3.90 -23.28
CA VAL A 217 -14.90 3.72 -22.30
C VAL A 217 -13.90 4.85 -22.47
N MET A 218 -13.68 5.63 -21.41
CA MET A 218 -12.78 6.78 -21.42
C MET A 218 -11.68 6.60 -20.36
N PHE A 219 -10.48 7.09 -20.67
CA PHE A 219 -9.41 7.15 -19.68
C PHE A 219 -9.46 8.47 -18.92
N ASP A 220 -9.38 8.37 -17.60
CA ASP A 220 -9.45 9.52 -16.70
C ASP A 220 -8.10 9.69 -16.02
N PHE A 221 -7.60 10.93 -15.97
CA PHE A 221 -6.41 11.28 -15.18
C PHE A 221 -6.63 12.59 -14.43
N GLY A 222 -6.00 12.73 -13.28
CA GLY A 222 -6.13 13.92 -12.46
C GLY A 222 -5.36 13.83 -11.17
N TRP A 223 -5.76 14.64 -10.20
CA TRP A 223 -5.07 14.77 -8.93
C TRP A 223 -6.06 14.72 -7.78
N GLN A 224 -5.74 13.96 -6.73
CA GLN A 224 -6.55 13.89 -5.51
C GLN A 224 -5.90 14.69 -4.39
N GLN A 225 -6.70 15.52 -3.75
CA GLN A 225 -6.34 16.24 -2.55
C GLN A 225 -7.28 15.83 -1.41
N GLU A 226 -6.69 15.57 -0.24
CA GLU A 226 -7.41 15.05 0.93
C GLU A 226 -7.16 15.95 2.14
N TRP A 227 -8.23 16.19 2.90
CA TRP A 227 -8.16 16.83 4.21
C TRP A 227 -8.81 15.93 5.24
N GLN A 228 -7.97 15.35 6.10
CA GLN A 228 -8.41 14.51 7.19
C GLN A 228 -8.94 15.37 8.34
N TYR A 229 -10.16 15.10 8.79
CA TYR A 229 -10.79 15.81 9.91
C TYR A 229 -11.06 14.91 11.13
N LEU A 230 -10.97 13.58 10.97
CA LEU A 230 -11.09 12.63 12.07
C LEU A 230 -10.03 11.52 11.94
N SER A 231 -9.37 11.22 13.06
CA SER A 231 -8.44 10.12 13.20
C SER A 231 -8.66 9.45 14.56
N ALA A 232 -9.29 8.28 14.57
CA ALA A 232 -9.62 7.54 15.78
C ALA A 232 -9.12 6.10 15.64
N GLY A 233 -7.86 5.87 16.05
CA GLY A 233 -7.22 4.57 15.97
C GLY A 233 -7.18 4.03 14.54
N ASN A 234 -8.00 3.00 14.26
CA ASN A 234 -8.08 2.35 12.96
C ASN A 234 -9.13 2.97 12.02
N PHE A 235 -9.82 4.02 12.44
CA PHE A 235 -10.83 4.71 11.63
C PHE A 235 -10.37 6.13 11.31
N GLN A 236 -10.53 6.53 10.05
CA GLN A 236 -10.26 7.89 9.60
C GLN A 236 -11.42 8.40 8.76
N ALA A 237 -11.78 9.66 8.95
CA ALA A 237 -12.72 10.35 8.08
C ALA A 237 -12.07 11.61 7.50
N LEU A 238 -12.35 11.86 6.23
CA LEU A 238 -11.67 12.86 5.44
C LEU A 238 -12.57 13.39 4.32
N VAL A 239 -12.26 14.58 3.83
CA VAL A 239 -12.88 15.13 2.63
C VAL A 239 -11.88 15.12 1.48
N GLU A 240 -12.35 14.80 0.29
CA GLU A 240 -11.55 14.67 -0.92
C GLU A 240 -12.01 15.65 -1.99
N PHE A 241 -11.04 16.20 -2.71
CA PHE A 241 -11.23 17.00 -3.91
C PHE A 241 -10.43 16.40 -5.06
N ILE A 242 -11.13 16.05 -6.14
CA ILE A 242 -10.55 15.32 -7.27
C ILE A 242 -10.93 15.99 -8.60
N PRO A 243 -10.12 16.94 -9.09
CA PRO A 243 -10.16 17.39 -10.48
C PRO A 243 -9.62 16.30 -11.41
N MET A 244 -10.37 15.99 -12.46
CA MET A 244 -10.05 14.98 -13.48
C MET A 244 -10.32 15.51 -14.88
N ILE A 245 -9.57 15.00 -15.85
CA ILE A 245 -9.77 15.17 -17.29
C ILE A 245 -10.00 13.79 -17.89
N SER A 246 -10.96 13.69 -18.81
CA SER A 246 -11.41 12.46 -19.46
C SER A 246 -11.60 12.67 -20.97
N GLY A 247 -11.63 11.57 -21.74
CA GLY A 247 -12.06 11.55 -23.14
C GLY A 247 -10.96 11.87 -24.17
N LEU A 248 -9.70 11.99 -23.74
CA LEU A 248 -8.58 12.37 -24.61
C LEU A 248 -8.30 11.32 -25.68
N GLU A 249 -8.55 10.04 -25.41
CA GLU A 249 -8.40 8.94 -26.36
C GLU A 249 -9.35 9.05 -27.57
N SER A 250 -10.46 9.78 -27.40
CA SER A 250 -11.43 10.09 -28.46
C SER A 250 -11.28 11.52 -29.00
N GLY A 251 -10.15 12.19 -28.70
CA GLY A 251 -9.89 13.57 -29.10
C GLY A 251 -10.79 14.61 -28.42
N LYS A 252 -11.38 14.29 -27.26
CA LYS A 252 -12.29 15.18 -26.52
C LYS A 252 -11.69 15.61 -25.18
N PHE A 253 -12.05 16.79 -24.72
CA PHE A 253 -11.64 17.31 -23.41
C PHE A 253 -12.86 17.41 -22.50
N ILE A 254 -12.98 16.49 -21.55
CA ILE A 254 -14.11 16.44 -20.62
C ILE A 254 -13.61 16.69 -19.19
N PRO A 255 -13.68 17.94 -18.69
CA PRO A 255 -13.26 18.26 -17.33
C PRO A 255 -14.35 17.86 -16.34
N SER A 256 -13.91 17.34 -15.19
CA SER A 256 -14.79 17.05 -14.05
C SER A 256 -14.11 17.35 -12.72
N VAL A 257 -14.92 17.64 -11.72
CA VAL A 257 -14.49 17.91 -10.36
C VAL A 257 -15.39 17.14 -9.42
N THR A 258 -14.79 16.35 -8.54
CA THR A 258 -15.53 15.54 -7.57
C THR A 258 -15.14 15.95 -6.15
N PHE A 259 -16.15 16.11 -5.29
CA PHE A 259 -16.00 16.30 -3.86
C PHE A 259 -16.56 15.07 -3.15
N MET A 260 -15.82 14.49 -2.21
CA MET A 260 -16.29 13.31 -1.48
C MET A 260 -16.05 13.43 0.01
N ASN A 261 -16.91 12.82 0.80
CA ASN A 261 -16.62 12.45 2.17
C ASN A 261 -16.20 10.97 2.16
N GLY A 262 -14.99 10.71 2.65
CA GLY A 262 -14.34 9.41 2.64
C GLY A 262 -14.10 8.87 4.05
N PHE A 263 -14.22 7.56 4.18
CA PHE A 263 -14.00 6.79 5.39
C PHE A 263 -12.98 5.70 5.13
N ARG A 264 -11.91 5.65 5.92
CA ARG A 264 -10.91 4.58 5.89
C ARG A 264 -11.05 3.71 7.13
N MET A 265 -11.14 2.40 6.92
CA MET A 265 -11.43 1.42 7.96
C MET A 265 -10.31 0.36 8.06
N GLY A 266 -9.76 0.22 9.27
CA GLY A 266 -9.01 -0.95 9.71
C GLY A 266 -7.55 -1.01 9.27
N LYS A 267 -6.83 -2.01 9.79
CA LYS A 267 -5.50 -2.42 9.30
C LYS A 267 -5.55 -2.92 7.83
N GLY A 268 -6.74 -3.31 7.35
CA GLY A 268 -6.94 -3.85 6.00
C GLY A 268 -6.97 -2.81 4.88
N GLY A 269 -6.98 -1.51 5.21
CA GLY A 269 -6.90 -0.43 4.23
C GLY A 269 -8.13 -0.30 3.32
N TRP A 270 -9.32 -0.68 3.82
CA TRP A 270 -10.57 -0.52 3.10
C TRP A 270 -11.05 0.93 3.16
N GLU A 271 -11.59 1.43 2.05
CA GLU A 271 -12.02 2.81 1.89
C GLU A 271 -13.43 2.84 1.31
N PHE A 272 -14.25 3.78 1.79
CA PHE A 272 -15.58 4.06 1.27
C PHE A 272 -15.74 5.57 1.14
N ALA A 273 -16.27 6.04 0.02
CA ALA A 273 -16.46 7.46 -0.23
C ALA A 273 -17.74 7.74 -1.00
N PHE A 274 -18.35 8.90 -0.76
CA PHE A 274 -19.47 9.37 -1.55
C PHE A 274 -19.51 10.90 -1.59
N GLY A 275 -20.14 11.45 -2.63
CA GLY A 275 -20.36 12.88 -2.73
C GLY A 275 -20.70 13.35 -4.13
N PRO A 276 -20.82 14.66 -4.34
CA PRO A 276 -21.16 15.21 -5.64
C PRO A 276 -19.97 15.21 -6.62
N SER A 277 -20.25 14.85 -7.86
CA SER A 277 -19.36 14.99 -9.01
C SER A 277 -19.98 15.94 -10.02
N PHE A 278 -19.19 16.89 -10.49
CA PHE A 278 -19.58 17.93 -11.43
C PHE A 278 -18.82 17.75 -12.74
N ARG A 279 -19.52 17.77 -13.87
CA ARG A 279 -18.93 17.66 -15.22
C ARG A 279 -19.52 18.72 -16.12
N ILE A 280 -18.68 19.30 -16.97
CA ILE A 280 -19.17 20.18 -18.05
C ILE A 280 -19.54 19.28 -19.24
N VAL A 281 -20.79 19.36 -19.67
CA VAL A 281 -21.33 18.54 -20.78
C VAL A 281 -22.18 19.38 -21.71
N LYS A 282 -22.20 19.04 -23.00
CA LYS A 282 -23.10 19.67 -23.96
C LYS A 282 -24.47 19.00 -23.95
N LYS A 283 -25.53 19.80 -23.84
CA LYS A 283 -26.92 19.33 -23.89
C LYS A 283 -27.72 20.16 -24.87
N ALA A 284 -28.64 19.50 -25.57
CA ALA A 284 -29.64 20.16 -26.41
C ALA A 284 -31.04 19.69 -26.01
N LYS A 285 -32.03 20.55 -26.23
CA LYS A 285 -33.44 20.21 -26.16
C LYS A 285 -33.88 19.79 -27.55
N GLY A 286 -34.63 18.70 -27.65
CA GLY A 286 -35.08 18.15 -28.91
C GLY A 286 -36.10 17.03 -28.70
N PHE A 287 -36.46 16.35 -29.78
CA PHE A 287 -37.50 15.33 -29.80
C PHE A 287 -37.10 14.18 -30.73
N TYR A 288 -37.71 13.02 -30.50
CA TYR A 288 -37.66 11.93 -31.46
C TYR A 288 -38.87 12.03 -32.38
N ASP A 289 -38.65 12.05 -33.69
CA ASP A 289 -39.72 12.10 -34.67
C ASP A 289 -40.30 10.70 -34.89
N ALA A 290 -41.26 10.33 -34.05
CA ALA A 290 -41.86 8.99 -34.08
C ALA A 290 -42.61 8.68 -35.38
N GLY A 291 -43.07 9.71 -36.09
CA GLY A 291 -43.85 9.60 -37.31
C GLY A 291 -43.04 9.73 -38.60
N ASP A 292 -41.74 10.00 -38.52
CA ASP A 292 -40.90 10.33 -39.68
C ASP A 292 -41.50 11.49 -40.51
N VAL A 293 -42.04 12.49 -39.80
CA VAL A 293 -42.66 13.68 -40.42
C VAL A 293 -41.61 14.55 -41.10
N LEU A 294 -40.38 14.56 -40.60
CA LEU A 294 -39.26 15.32 -41.15
C LEU A 294 -38.46 14.54 -42.22
N GLY A 295 -38.67 13.23 -42.36
CA GLY A 295 -38.11 12.40 -43.44
C GLY A 295 -36.69 11.86 -43.21
N ASP A 296 -36.15 11.98 -42.00
CA ASP A 296 -34.82 11.48 -41.62
C ASP A 296 -34.85 10.06 -41.01
N GLY A 297 -36.02 9.42 -41.03
CA GLY A 297 -36.27 8.07 -40.55
C GLY A 297 -37.10 8.04 -39.26
N GLN A 298 -37.82 6.93 -39.07
CA GLN A 298 -38.66 6.74 -37.90
C GLN A 298 -37.84 6.80 -36.59
N ASN A 299 -38.30 7.62 -35.64
CA ASN A 299 -37.63 7.94 -34.37
C ASN A 299 -36.24 8.60 -34.53
N ALA A 300 -36.00 9.32 -35.64
CA ALA A 300 -34.84 10.17 -35.77
C ALA A 300 -34.84 11.28 -34.71
N TRP A 301 -33.66 11.63 -34.20
CA TRP A 301 -33.51 12.70 -33.22
C TRP A 301 -33.32 14.05 -33.88
N HIS A 302 -34.12 15.03 -33.47
CA HIS A 302 -34.06 16.41 -33.94
C HIS A 302 -33.97 17.38 -32.77
N MET A 303 -33.24 18.48 -32.96
CA MET A 303 -33.27 19.61 -32.04
C MET A 303 -34.63 20.33 -32.12
N GLU A 304 -35.02 20.98 -31.03
CA GLU A 304 -36.32 21.66 -30.92
C GLU A 304 -36.59 22.65 -32.07
N ASN A 305 -35.54 23.32 -32.53
CA ASN A 305 -35.59 24.33 -33.59
C ASN A 305 -35.61 23.75 -35.01
N GLU A 306 -35.46 22.44 -35.17
CA GLU A 306 -35.52 21.77 -36.48
C GLU A 306 -36.95 21.42 -36.89
N TRP A 307 -37.93 21.54 -35.99
CA TRP A 307 -39.33 21.38 -36.33
C TRP A 307 -39.84 22.55 -37.17
N ASN A 308 -40.11 22.29 -38.45
CA ASN A 308 -40.49 23.30 -39.45
C ASN A 308 -41.73 22.92 -40.26
N VAL A 309 -42.57 22.02 -39.75
CA VAL A 309 -43.76 21.53 -40.45
C VAL A 309 -44.80 22.64 -40.58
N VAL A 310 -45.23 22.89 -41.81
CA VAL A 310 -46.26 23.88 -42.15
C VAL A 310 -47.43 23.22 -42.88
N ASP A 311 -48.65 23.52 -42.45
CA ASP A 311 -49.85 23.15 -43.17
C ASP A 311 -50.14 24.23 -44.23
N SER A 312 -50.18 23.81 -45.51
CA SER A 312 -50.44 24.67 -46.66
C SER A 312 -51.80 24.39 -47.32
N SER A 313 -52.64 23.54 -46.72
CA SER A 313 -53.95 23.12 -47.27
C SER A 313 -54.95 24.25 -47.51
N ILE A 314 -54.75 25.40 -46.86
CA ILE A 314 -55.63 26.58 -46.89
C ILE A 314 -55.00 27.80 -47.59
N GLY A 315 -53.92 27.63 -48.36
CA GLY A 315 -53.27 28.70 -49.13
C GLY A 315 -52.50 29.75 -48.30
N ILE A 316 -52.52 29.63 -46.96
CA ILE A 316 -51.70 30.40 -46.02
C ILE A 316 -50.88 29.40 -45.22
N PRO A 317 -49.53 29.39 -45.32
CA PRO A 317 -48.69 28.51 -44.52
C PRO A 317 -48.90 28.76 -43.03
N LYS A 318 -49.37 27.75 -42.29
CA LYS A 318 -49.50 27.79 -40.82
C LYS A 318 -48.53 26.81 -40.17
N PRO A 319 -47.69 27.26 -39.22
CA PRO A 319 -46.85 26.34 -38.45
C PRO A 319 -47.71 25.33 -37.69
N VAL A 320 -47.42 24.05 -37.86
CA VAL A 320 -48.03 22.97 -37.09
C VAL A 320 -47.25 22.83 -35.79
N PRO A 321 -47.88 22.80 -34.61
CA PRO A 321 -47.18 22.51 -33.36
C PRO A 321 -46.56 21.11 -33.38
N ASN A 322 -45.36 20.96 -32.81
CA ASN A 322 -44.72 19.66 -32.70
C ASN A 322 -45.54 18.72 -31.79
N PRO A 323 -46.02 17.56 -32.28
CA PRO A 323 -46.76 16.60 -31.46
C PRO A 323 -45.86 15.75 -30.56
N ASN A 324 -44.54 15.72 -30.80
CA ASN A 324 -43.60 14.90 -30.06
C ASN A 324 -43.16 15.56 -28.75
N SER A 325 -42.90 14.75 -27.72
CA SER A 325 -42.44 15.26 -26.42
C SER A 325 -40.98 15.70 -26.48
N SER A 326 -40.72 16.97 -26.16
CA SER A 326 -39.36 17.48 -26.05
C SER A 326 -38.65 16.97 -24.80
N ILE A 327 -37.43 16.49 -24.97
CA ILE A 327 -36.52 16.08 -23.90
C ILE A 327 -35.18 16.80 -24.02
N THR A 328 -34.47 16.92 -22.90
CA THR A 328 -33.09 17.41 -22.89
C THR A 328 -32.14 16.23 -22.71
N ARG A 329 -31.26 16.02 -23.69
CA ARG A 329 -30.24 14.95 -23.66
C ARG A 329 -28.85 15.51 -24.00
N LEU A 330 -27.83 14.66 -23.88
CA LEU A 330 -26.50 15.00 -24.42
C LEU A 330 -26.60 15.15 -25.93
N ASP A 331 -25.96 16.18 -26.46
CA ASP A 331 -25.91 16.44 -27.90
C ASP A 331 -24.67 17.30 -28.19
N SER A 332 -23.83 16.90 -29.14
CA SER A 332 -22.59 17.60 -29.48
C SER A 332 -22.80 19.00 -30.07
N ARG A 333 -23.99 19.25 -30.65
CA ARG A 333 -24.46 20.55 -31.18
C ARG A 333 -25.02 21.47 -30.08
N GLY A 334 -25.29 20.91 -28.90
CA GLY A 334 -25.88 21.62 -27.77
C GLY A 334 -24.95 22.63 -27.09
N THR A 335 -25.48 23.28 -26.06
CA THR A 335 -24.75 24.27 -25.26
C THR A 335 -24.11 23.61 -24.03
N SER A 336 -22.96 24.16 -23.61
CA SER A 336 -22.26 23.69 -22.41
C SER A 336 -23.10 23.96 -21.16
N SER A 337 -23.31 22.92 -20.37
CA SER A 337 -24.09 22.93 -19.13
C SER A 337 -23.33 22.22 -18.01
N LEU A 338 -23.53 22.68 -16.78
CA LEU A 338 -23.01 21.99 -15.60
C LEU A 338 -23.92 20.81 -15.25
N SER A 339 -23.35 19.61 -15.18
CA SER A 339 -24.06 18.41 -14.75
C SER A 339 -23.53 17.97 -13.38
N ALA A 340 -24.40 17.96 -12.37
CA ALA A 340 -24.11 17.44 -11.05
C ALA A 340 -24.69 16.02 -10.89
N ARG A 341 -23.89 15.09 -10.35
CA ARG A 341 -24.29 13.70 -10.09
C ARG A 341 -23.73 13.22 -8.76
N LEU A 342 -24.34 12.20 -8.18
CA LEU A 342 -23.82 11.55 -6.97
C LEU A 342 -22.86 10.43 -7.37
N ILE A 343 -21.69 10.36 -6.76
CA ILE A 343 -20.72 9.28 -6.91
C ILE A 343 -20.64 8.46 -5.62
N PHE A 344 -20.48 7.15 -5.78
CA PHE A 344 -20.17 6.22 -4.69
C PHE A 344 -18.91 5.44 -5.05
N GLY A 345 -17.97 5.36 -4.12
CA GLY A 345 -16.70 4.67 -4.30
C GLY A 345 -16.43 3.70 -3.16
N ILE A 346 -15.86 2.55 -3.51
CA ILE A 346 -15.24 1.61 -2.59
C ILE A 346 -13.81 1.35 -3.05
N GLY A 347 -12.90 1.24 -2.10
CA GLY A 347 -11.48 1.15 -2.42
C GLY A 347 -10.69 0.32 -1.44
N LYS A 348 -9.48 0.00 -1.88
CA LYS A 348 -8.45 -0.60 -1.05
C LYS A 348 -7.12 0.06 -1.35
N THR A 349 -6.42 0.48 -0.30
CA THR A 349 -5.06 1.01 -0.41
C THR A 349 -4.02 -0.05 -0.11
N PHE A 350 -3.21 -0.39 -1.11
CA PHE A 350 -2.05 -1.26 -0.96
C PHE A 350 -0.84 -0.45 -0.52
N LYS A 351 -0.07 -0.98 0.43
CA LYS A 351 1.11 -0.30 0.99
C LYS A 351 2.35 -1.12 0.71
N SER A 352 3.37 -0.48 0.15
CA SER A 352 4.71 -1.05 -0.06
C SER A 352 5.75 -0.01 0.34
N GLY A 353 6.26 -0.12 1.56
CA GLY A 353 7.16 0.87 2.14
C GLY A 353 6.54 2.27 2.24
N TYR A 354 7.14 3.27 1.59
CA TYR A 354 6.61 4.64 1.49
C TYR A 354 5.53 4.85 0.43
N LEU A 355 5.35 3.87 -0.46
CA LEU A 355 4.41 3.94 -1.56
C LEU A 355 3.04 3.43 -1.12
N ASN A 356 2.03 4.26 -1.27
CA ASN A 356 0.63 3.89 -1.14
C ASN A 356 0.02 3.84 -2.54
N ILE A 357 -0.60 2.72 -2.89
CA ILE A 357 -1.29 2.50 -4.17
C ILE A 357 -2.78 2.29 -3.86
N PRO A 358 -3.57 3.37 -3.80
CA PRO A 358 -5.02 3.27 -3.69
C PRO A 358 -5.63 2.74 -4.99
N VAL A 359 -6.56 1.79 -4.86
CA VAL A 359 -7.25 1.09 -5.94
C VAL A 359 -8.74 1.13 -5.62
N ASN A 360 -9.51 1.84 -6.43
CA ASN A 360 -10.89 2.25 -6.17
C ASN A 360 -11.81 1.83 -7.31
N LEU A 361 -12.99 1.32 -6.98
CA LEU A 361 -14.11 1.12 -7.89
C LEU A 361 -15.20 2.11 -7.51
N PHE A 362 -15.87 2.68 -8.51
CA PHE A 362 -16.93 3.66 -8.27
C PHE A 362 -18.08 3.53 -9.26
N VAL A 363 -19.22 4.06 -8.86
CA VAL A 363 -20.44 4.15 -9.66
C VAL A 363 -21.05 5.54 -9.56
N ILE A 364 -21.53 6.04 -10.68
CA ILE A 364 -22.28 7.29 -10.81
C ILE A 364 -23.63 6.91 -11.43
N PRO A 365 -24.67 6.66 -10.61
CA PRO A 365 -26.00 6.34 -11.12
C PRO A 365 -26.63 7.55 -11.83
N ASP A 366 -27.31 7.29 -12.95
CA ASP A 366 -28.09 8.28 -13.70
C ASP A 366 -29.24 7.57 -14.42
N LYS A 367 -30.40 8.22 -14.47
CA LYS A 367 -31.63 7.67 -15.07
C LYS A 367 -31.48 7.27 -16.54
N ASN A 368 -30.62 7.97 -17.28
CA ASN A 368 -30.43 7.78 -18.72
C ASN A 368 -29.18 6.96 -19.03
N GLY A 369 -28.39 6.58 -18.02
CA GLY A 369 -27.13 5.86 -18.23
C GLY A 369 -26.17 5.96 -17.07
N SER A 370 -26.02 4.88 -16.31
CA SER A 370 -25.06 4.82 -15.21
C SER A 370 -23.62 4.72 -15.73
N THR A 371 -22.69 5.32 -14.99
CA THR A 371 -21.25 5.22 -15.25
C THR A 371 -20.61 4.37 -14.17
N TYR A 372 -19.78 3.42 -14.56
CA TYR A 372 -18.94 2.64 -13.66
C TYR A 372 -17.49 2.98 -13.94
N GLY A 373 -16.65 3.00 -12.91
CA GLY A 373 -15.26 3.34 -13.10
C GLY A 373 -14.35 2.62 -12.14
N PHE A 374 -13.09 2.57 -12.57
CA PHE A 374 -11.96 2.13 -11.80
C PHE A 374 -10.94 3.26 -11.75
N SER A 375 -10.35 3.50 -10.59
CA SER A 375 -9.29 4.49 -10.40
C SER A 375 -8.21 3.88 -9.54
N PHE A 376 -6.96 4.07 -9.95
CA PHE A 376 -5.81 3.84 -9.11
C PHE A 376 -4.97 5.11 -9.02
N GLY A 377 -4.06 5.13 -8.07
CA GLY A 377 -3.11 6.23 -7.96
C GLY A 377 -1.88 5.78 -7.21
N PHE A 378 -1.03 6.75 -6.94
CA PHE A 378 0.06 6.53 -6.01
C PHE A 378 0.31 7.77 -5.17
N ASN A 379 0.74 7.56 -3.94
CA ASN A 379 1.33 8.61 -3.13
C ASN A 379 2.58 8.08 -2.42
N ILE A 380 3.59 8.93 -2.36
CA ILE A 380 4.85 8.67 -1.67
C ILE A 380 4.87 9.52 -0.42
N TYR A 381 5.07 8.88 0.73
CA TYR A 381 5.31 9.59 1.97
C TYR A 381 6.58 10.44 1.85
N LYS A 382 6.42 11.76 1.93
CA LYS A 382 7.55 12.68 2.08
C LYS A 382 7.85 12.82 3.58
N LYS A 383 9.11 12.59 3.97
CA LYS A 383 9.56 12.97 5.32
C LYS A 383 9.28 14.46 5.52
N PRO A 384 8.74 14.89 6.68
CA PRO A 384 8.76 16.30 7.04
C PRO A 384 10.22 16.76 6.97
N ARG A 385 10.50 17.89 6.28
CA ARG A 385 11.81 18.53 6.41
C ARG A 385 11.95 18.92 7.88
N VAL A 386 12.87 18.27 8.58
CA VAL A 386 13.37 18.77 9.86
C VAL A 386 14.09 20.06 9.50
N GLN A 387 13.53 21.20 9.90
CA GLN A 387 14.23 22.48 9.87
C GLN A 387 15.26 22.51 10.99
#